data_AF-A0A8X6RG13-F1
#
_entry.id   AF-A0A8X6RG13-F1
#
_cell.length_a   1.000
_cell.length_b   1.000
_cell.length_c   1.000
_cell.angle_alpha   90.00
_cell.angle_beta   90.00
_cell.angle_gamma   90.00
#
_symmetry.space_group_name_H-M   'P 1'
#
loop_
_entity.id
_entity.type
_entity.pdbx_description
1 polymer ?
#
loop_
_entity_poly.entity_id
_entity_poly.type
_entity_poly.pdbx_seq_one_letter_code
_entity_poly.pdbx_strand_id
1 'polypeptide(L)'
;MKRPVGGMATSTNKTAAFGVKLIHKSMSKHRYIQKTDCLEPWFQQDGATCHTARATIDLLKDTFSDRLISRFGSVNWPPRSCDLTPLDYFLWGYVKSLVYSDKPQTLDHLEDNIRRVIADIRPQMLEKVIEN
;
A
#
# COMPACT_ATOMS: atom_id res chain seq x y z
N MET A 1 6.38 -23.31 45.21
CA MET A 1 7.38 -23.22 44.13
C MET A 1 6.79 -22.34 43.03
N LYS A 2 7.14 -21.04 43.00
CA LYS A 2 6.66 -20.07 42.00
C LYS A 2 7.74 -19.91 40.91
N ARG A 3 7.38 -20.05 39.63
CA ARG A 3 8.26 -19.70 38.50
C ARG A 3 8.03 -18.23 38.10
N PRO A 4 9.07 -17.47 37.72
CA PRO A 4 8.93 -16.07 37.36
C PRO A 4 8.42 -15.93 35.92
N VAL A 5 7.57 -14.94 35.71
CA VAL A 5 7.11 -14.49 34.38
C VAL A 5 8.18 -13.55 33.83
N GLY A 6 9.02 -14.07 32.93
CA GLY A 6 9.97 -13.29 32.15
C GLY A 6 9.24 -12.56 31.02
N GLY A 7 9.37 -11.24 30.98
CA GLY A 7 8.85 -10.40 29.90
C GLY A 7 9.50 -10.73 28.56
N MET A 8 8.68 -10.87 27.53
CA MET A 8 9.14 -10.97 26.16
C MET A 8 8.77 -9.68 25.45
N ALA A 9 9.77 -8.79 25.30
CA ALA A 9 9.69 -7.64 24.43
C ALA A 9 9.49 -8.16 23.00
N THR A 10 8.28 -8.03 22.46
CA THR A 10 8.03 -8.28 21.05
C THR A 10 8.51 -7.05 20.27
N SER A 11 9.69 -7.22 19.68
CA SER A 11 10.23 -6.38 18.61
C SER A 11 9.15 -6.18 17.54
N THR A 12 8.50 -5.02 17.54
CA THR A 12 7.51 -4.66 16.54
C THR A 12 8.22 -4.35 15.23
N ASN A 13 7.91 -5.18 14.25
CA ASN A 13 8.40 -5.17 12.87
C ASN A 13 8.53 -3.76 12.27
N LYS A 14 9.78 -3.30 12.15
CA LYS A 14 10.15 -2.02 11.52
C LYS A 14 9.69 -1.91 10.06
N THR A 15 9.41 -3.03 9.39
CA THR A 15 8.98 -3.10 7.99
C THR A 15 7.56 -2.57 7.75
N ALA A 16 6.61 -2.84 8.64
CA ALA A 16 5.23 -2.37 8.50
C ALA A 16 5.12 -0.85 8.75
N ALA A 17 5.93 -0.33 9.67
CA ALA A 17 6.01 1.11 9.94
C ALA A 17 6.60 1.90 8.77
N PHE A 18 7.49 1.30 7.97
CA PHE A 18 8.04 1.93 6.76
C PHE A 18 6.99 2.07 5.66
N GLY A 19 6.15 1.05 5.42
CA GLY A 19 5.10 1.09 4.40
C GLY A 19 4.07 2.19 4.65
N VAL A 20 3.54 2.29 5.87
CA VAL A 20 2.57 3.34 6.25
C VAL A 20 3.19 4.74 6.22
N LYS A 21 4.45 4.89 6.66
CA LYS A 21 5.14 6.17 6.70
C LYS A 21 5.55 6.67 5.31
N LEU A 22 5.86 5.76 4.38
CA LEU A 22 6.15 6.09 2.98
C LEU A 22 4.87 6.52 2.25
N ILE A 23 3.73 5.86 2.50
CA ILE A 23 2.43 6.24 1.95
C ILE A 23 1.99 7.61 2.49
N HIS A 24 2.10 7.86 3.80
CA HIS A 24 1.77 9.16 4.39
C HIS A 24 2.68 10.32 3.90
N LYS A 25 3.99 10.07 3.75
CA LYS A 25 4.94 11.06 3.24
C LYS A 25 4.80 11.27 1.73
N SER A 26 4.43 10.23 0.99
CA SER A 26 4.11 10.31 -0.45
C SER A 26 2.82 11.11 -0.68
N MET A 27 1.76 10.83 0.09
CA MET A 27 0.48 11.54 0.03
C MET A 27 0.59 13.02 0.47
N SER A 28 1.49 13.35 1.40
CA SER A 28 1.71 14.75 1.81
C SER A 28 2.63 15.54 0.87
N LYS A 29 3.56 14.87 0.15
CA LYS A 29 4.59 15.57 -0.64
C LYS A 29 4.34 15.55 -2.14
N HIS A 30 3.49 14.66 -2.62
CA HIS A 30 3.08 14.61 -4.01
C HIS A 30 1.56 14.64 -4.07
N ARG A 31 1.06 15.85 -4.33
CA ARG A 31 -0.24 16.11 -4.95
C ARG A 31 -0.24 15.40 -6.32
N TYR A 32 -0.33 14.07 -6.30
CA TYR A 32 -0.49 13.20 -7.48
C TYR A 32 -1.97 12.96 -7.78
N ILE A 33 -2.83 13.87 -7.31
CA ILE A 33 -4.12 14.11 -7.94
C ILE A 33 -3.81 15.10 -9.05
N GLN A 34 -3.23 14.60 -10.15
CA GLN A 34 -3.32 15.36 -11.38
C GLN A 34 -4.80 15.58 -11.65
N LYS A 35 -5.10 16.82 -11.96
CA LYS A 35 -6.41 17.37 -12.28
C LYS A 35 -6.99 16.61 -13.50
N THR A 36 -7.56 15.43 -13.27
CA THR A 36 -8.53 14.82 -14.17
C THR A 36 -9.87 15.37 -13.75
N ASP A 37 -10.41 16.28 -14.53
CA ASP A 37 -11.83 16.57 -14.50
C ASP A 37 -12.59 15.23 -14.61
N CYS A 38 -13.42 14.92 -13.60
CA CYS A 38 -14.78 14.36 -13.73
C CYS A 38 -15.21 13.26 -12.74
N LEU A 39 -14.39 12.62 -11.90
CA LEU A 39 -14.92 11.66 -10.91
C LEU A 39 -14.14 11.65 -9.59
N GLU A 40 -14.88 11.69 -8.49
CA GLU A 40 -14.36 11.45 -7.14
C GLU A 40 -13.76 10.03 -7.05
N PRO A 41 -12.51 9.86 -6.60
CA PRO A 41 -11.81 8.58 -6.67
C PRO A 41 -12.34 7.57 -5.64
N TRP A 42 -12.30 6.29 -6.00
CA TRP A 42 -12.48 5.16 -5.08
C TRP A 42 -11.16 4.76 -4.44
N PHE A 43 -11.20 4.44 -3.15
CA PHE A 43 -10.04 3.91 -2.42
C PHE A 43 -10.26 2.44 -2.09
N GLN A 44 -9.25 1.61 -2.38
CA GLN A 44 -9.25 0.18 -2.08
C GLN A 44 -8.00 -0.18 -1.27
N GLN A 45 -8.19 -0.94 -0.19
CA GLN A 45 -7.11 -1.54 0.59
C GLN A 45 -7.47 -2.96 1.06
N ASP A 46 -6.44 -3.74 1.39
CA ASP A 46 -6.63 -5.11 1.86
C ASP A 46 -7.15 -5.19 3.31
N GLY A 47 -7.42 -6.41 3.76
CA GLY A 47 -7.95 -6.67 5.10
C GLY A 47 -6.90 -6.87 6.18
N ALA A 48 -5.63 -6.48 5.99
CA ALA A 48 -4.60 -6.73 7.00
C ALA A 48 -4.85 -5.88 8.26
N THR A 49 -4.57 -6.43 9.45
CA THR A 49 -4.94 -5.81 10.73
C THR A 49 -4.40 -4.39 10.91
N CYS A 50 -3.23 -4.07 10.34
CA CYS A 50 -2.67 -2.71 10.39
C CYS A 50 -3.44 -1.69 9.52
N HIS A 51 -4.18 -2.14 8.50
CA HIS A 51 -4.97 -1.31 7.61
C HIS A 51 -6.43 -1.16 8.06
N THR A 52 -6.88 -2.03 8.97
CA THR A 52 -8.28 -2.10 9.43
C THR A 52 -8.48 -1.57 10.86
N ALA A 53 -7.48 -0.85 11.40
CA ALA A 53 -7.62 -0.18 12.69
C ALA A 53 -8.74 0.87 12.60
N ARG A 54 -9.54 1.00 13.66
CA ARG A 54 -10.73 1.87 13.67
C ARG A 54 -10.40 3.32 13.29
N ALA A 55 -9.36 3.89 13.89
CA ALA A 55 -8.91 5.25 13.58
C ALA A 55 -8.52 5.43 12.10
N THR A 56 -7.91 4.41 11.48
CA THR A 56 -7.57 4.43 10.05
C THR A 56 -8.81 4.38 9.19
N ILE A 57 -9.77 3.50 9.50
CA ILE A 57 -11.03 3.38 8.75
C ILE A 57 -11.87 4.66 8.88
N ASP A 58 -11.94 5.25 10.08
CA ASP A 58 -12.69 6.49 10.30
C ASP A 58 -12.08 7.65 9.49
N LEU A 59 -10.75 7.78 9.46
CA LEU A 59 -10.05 8.75 8.61
C LEU A 59 -10.32 8.53 7.11
N LEU A 60 -10.29 7.28 6.66
CA LEU A 60 -10.57 6.94 5.27
C LEU A 60 -12.03 7.22 4.89
N LYS A 61 -12.97 6.98 5.79
CA LYS A 61 -14.38 7.32 5.58
C LYS A 61 -14.61 8.83 5.52
N ASP A 62 -13.89 9.61 6.33
CA ASP A 62 -13.94 11.08 6.25
C ASP A 62 -13.43 11.59 4.90
N THR A 63 -12.37 10.96 4.39
CA THR A 63 -11.72 11.37 3.13
C THR A 63 -12.47 10.91 1.88
N PHE A 64 -12.96 9.66 1.87
CA PHE A 64 -13.51 9.01 0.67
C PHE A 64 -15.02 8.72 0.77
N SER A 65 -15.65 9.03 1.91
CA SER A 65 -17.07 8.78 2.17
C SER A 65 -17.45 7.32 1.86
N ASP A 66 -18.44 7.11 1.00
CA ASP A 66 -18.90 5.78 0.60
C ASP A 66 -18.03 5.07 -0.45
N ARG A 67 -16.94 5.71 -0.88
CA ARG A 67 -16.04 5.19 -1.92
C ARG A 67 -14.85 4.42 -1.35
N LEU A 68 -15.09 3.68 -0.26
CA LEU A 68 -14.07 2.92 0.46
C LEU A 68 -14.34 1.41 0.36
N ILE A 69 -13.48 0.71 -0.40
CA ILE A 69 -13.41 -0.75 -0.47
C ILE A 69 -12.36 -1.22 0.54
N SER A 70 -12.82 -1.74 1.68
CA SER A 70 -11.93 -2.19 2.76
C SER A 70 -12.70 -3.14 3.67
N ARG A 71 -11.99 -3.94 4.46
CA ARG A 71 -12.62 -4.55 5.64
C ARG A 71 -13.13 -3.43 6.56
N PHE A 72 -14.43 -3.45 6.87
CA PHE A 72 -15.16 -2.39 7.61
C PHE A 72 -15.35 -1.05 6.86
N GLY A 73 -15.03 -1.00 5.56
CA GLY A 73 -15.37 0.12 4.67
C GLY A 73 -16.84 0.11 4.26
N SER A 74 -17.23 1.04 3.38
CA SER A 74 -18.59 1.10 2.82
C SER A 74 -18.87 -0.06 1.87
N VAL A 75 -17.84 -0.54 1.16
CA VAL A 75 -17.87 -1.82 0.43
C VAL A 75 -16.94 -2.80 1.14
N ASN A 76 -17.49 -3.92 1.60
CA ASN A 76 -16.73 -4.89 2.38
C ASN A 76 -15.82 -5.75 1.48
N TRP A 77 -14.53 -5.77 1.78
CA TRP A 77 -13.56 -6.61 1.09
C TRP A 77 -13.42 -8.00 1.76
N PRO A 78 -13.46 -9.10 0.99
CA PRO A 78 -13.35 -10.44 1.55
C PRO A 78 -12.02 -10.67 2.30
N PRO A 79 -12.04 -11.46 3.38
CA PRO A 79 -10.84 -11.81 4.11
C PRO A 79 -9.89 -12.65 3.23
N ARG A 80 -8.58 -12.40 3.34
CA ARG A 80 -7.50 -13.15 2.66
C ARG A 80 -7.45 -13.00 1.13
N SER A 81 -8.09 -11.98 0.58
CA SER A 81 -8.07 -11.64 -0.84
C SER A 81 -7.00 -10.60 -1.19
N CYS A 82 -5.78 -10.75 -0.66
CA CYS A 82 -4.66 -9.87 -1.03
C CYS A 82 -4.28 -10.06 -2.50
N ASP A 83 -4.48 -11.26 -3.05
CA ASP A 83 -4.25 -11.60 -4.46
C ASP A 83 -5.21 -10.95 -5.46
N LEU A 84 -6.33 -10.38 -4.99
CA LEU A 84 -7.34 -9.77 -5.86
C LEU A 84 -7.08 -8.27 -6.12
N THR A 85 -5.97 -7.71 -5.65
CA THR A 85 -5.62 -6.33 -5.99
C THR A 85 -4.69 -6.30 -7.21
N PRO A 86 -4.92 -5.41 -8.20
CA PRO A 86 -3.98 -5.16 -9.29
C PRO A 86 -2.54 -4.90 -8.81
N LEU A 87 -2.42 -4.31 -7.62
CA LEU A 87 -1.13 -4.03 -6.98
C LEU A 87 -0.38 -5.32 -6.62
N ASP A 88 -1.07 -6.26 -5.96
CA ASP A 88 -0.47 -7.49 -5.45
C ASP A 88 -0.30 -8.57 -6.53
N TYR A 89 -1.26 -8.70 -7.45
CA TYR A 89 -1.18 -9.67 -8.56
C TYR A 89 -0.10 -9.29 -9.58
N PHE A 90 0.02 -8.01 -9.93
CA PHE A 90 0.90 -7.57 -11.02
C PHE A 90 1.97 -6.58 -10.56
N LEU A 91 1.57 -5.41 -10.04
CA LEU A 91 2.49 -4.27 -9.92
C LEU A 91 3.70 -4.59 -9.04
N TRP A 92 3.50 -5.16 -7.86
CA TRP A 92 4.60 -5.43 -6.93
C TRP A 92 5.58 -6.47 -7.47
N GLY A 93 5.08 -7.51 -8.16
CA GLY A 93 5.93 -8.50 -8.83
C GLY A 93 6.74 -7.86 -9.96
N TYR A 94 6.08 -7.08 -10.81
CA TYR A 94 6.70 -6.37 -11.93
C TYR A 94 7.77 -5.39 -11.45
N VAL A 95 7.43 -4.47 -10.55
CA VAL A 95 8.35 -3.46 -10.02
C VAL A 95 9.54 -4.13 -9.32
N LYS A 96 9.29 -5.16 -8.50
CA LYS A 96 10.37 -5.86 -7.80
C LYS A 96 11.36 -6.50 -8.79
N SER A 97 10.89 -7.09 -9.88
CA SER A 97 11.77 -7.70 -10.89
C SER A 97 12.73 -6.69 -11.52
N LEU A 98 12.26 -5.45 -11.75
CA LEU A 98 13.04 -4.37 -12.37
C LEU A 98 13.92 -3.62 -11.37
N VAL A 99 13.43 -3.38 -10.16
CA VAL A 99 14.18 -2.66 -9.12
C VAL A 99 15.43 -3.43 -8.71
N TYR A 100 15.33 -4.77 -8.65
CA TYR A 100 16.42 -5.65 -8.24
C TYR A 100 17.29 -6.18 -9.39
N SER A 101 16.99 -5.86 -10.66
CA SER A 101 17.83 -6.28 -11.81
C SER A 101 19.27 -5.80 -11.66
N ASP A 102 19.42 -4.57 -11.15
CA ASP A 102 20.71 -3.88 -11.03
C ASP A 102 21.43 -4.19 -9.71
N LYS A 103 20.89 -5.10 -8.90
CA LYS A 103 21.44 -5.55 -7.60
C LYS A 103 21.89 -4.37 -6.71
N PRO A 104 20.98 -3.45 -6.32
CA PRO A 104 21.31 -2.30 -5.47
C PRO A 104 22.00 -2.75 -4.18
N GLN A 105 23.14 -2.12 -3.86
CA GLN A 105 23.92 -2.40 -2.65
C GLN A 105 23.67 -1.39 -1.51
N THR A 106 22.98 -0.29 -1.81
CA THR A 106 22.66 0.77 -0.85
C THR A 106 21.17 1.11 -0.90
N LEU A 107 20.68 1.70 0.20
CA LEU A 107 19.29 2.16 0.27
C LEU A 107 19.01 3.28 -0.74
N ASP A 108 19.96 4.19 -0.95
CA ASP A 108 19.80 5.29 -1.91
C ASP A 108 19.63 4.77 -3.34
N HIS A 109 20.47 3.80 -3.74
CA HIS A 109 20.35 3.19 -5.08
C HIS A 109 19.05 2.40 -5.23
N LEU A 110 18.58 1.75 -4.17
CA LEU A 110 17.28 1.09 -4.16
C LEU A 110 16.13 2.09 -4.33
N GLU A 111 16.18 3.23 -3.62
CA GLU A 111 15.18 4.29 -3.71
C GLU A 111 15.14 4.91 -5.11
N ASP A 112 16.30 5.18 -5.70
CA ASP A 112 16.40 5.71 -7.06
C ASP A 112 15.90 4.71 -8.11
N ASN A 113 16.20 3.42 -7.94
CA ASN A 113 15.65 2.37 -8.81
C ASN A 113 14.12 2.30 -8.71
N ILE A 114 13.56 2.38 -7.50
CA ILE A 114 12.10 2.40 -7.32
C ILE A 114 11.50 3.60 -8.04
N ARG A 115 12.06 4.81 -7.88
CA ARG A 115 11.57 6.03 -8.55
C ARG A 115 11.60 5.89 -10.06
N ARG A 116 12.73 5.43 -10.61
CA ARG A 116 12.92 5.23 -12.05
C ARG A 116 11.90 4.23 -12.61
N VAL A 117 11.82 3.04 -12.02
CA VAL A 117 10.92 1.98 -12.48
C VAL A 117 9.46 2.43 -12.43
N ILE A 118 9.04 3.11 -11.36
CA ILE A 118 7.66 3.62 -11.24
C ILE A 118 7.38 4.70 -12.29
N ALA A 119 8.31 5.61 -12.54
CA ALA A 119 8.16 6.65 -13.56
C ALA A 119 8.07 6.09 -14.99
N ASP A 120 8.70 4.95 -15.24
CA ASP A 120 8.69 4.26 -16.54
C ASP A 120 7.41 3.43 -16.78
N ILE A 121 6.53 3.29 -15.78
CA ILE A 121 5.27 2.55 -15.94
C ILE A 121 4.31 3.35 -16.81
N ARG A 122 4.02 2.80 -17.99
CA ARG A 122 3.08 3.39 -18.93
C ARG A 122 1.64 3.22 -18.44
N PRO A 123 0.78 4.26 -18.51
CA PRO A 123 -0.63 4.16 -18.12
C PRO A 123 -1.39 3.00 -18.77
N GLN A 124 -1.11 2.73 -20.05
CA GLN A 124 -1.75 1.63 -20.80
C GLN A 124 -1.44 0.24 -20.23
N MET A 125 -0.33 0.10 -19.50
CA MET A 125 -0.03 -1.15 -18.80
C MET A 125 -0.96 -1.33 -17.60
N LEU A 126 -1.27 -0.25 -16.89
CA LEU A 126 -2.16 -0.28 -15.73
C LEU A 126 -3.62 -0.46 -16.14
N GLU A 127 -4.06 0.19 -17.22
CA GLU A 127 -5.41 0.03 -17.79
C GLU A 127 -5.71 -1.45 -18.10
N LYS A 128 -4.79 -2.15 -18.77
CA LYS A 128 -4.94 -3.57 -19.07
C LYS A 128 -5.05 -4.45 -17.84
N VAL A 129 -4.41 -4.09 -16.72
CA VAL A 129 -4.48 -4.88 -15.49
C VAL A 129 -5.83 -4.69 -14.80
N ILE A 130 -6.46 -3.52 -14.95
CA ILE A 130 -7.78 -3.22 -14.40
C ILE A 130 -8.89 -3.85 -15.24
N GLU A 131 -8.68 -3.99 -16.55
CA GLU A 131 -9.64 -4.58 -17.50
C GLU A 131 -9.65 -6.13 -17.53
N ASN A 132 -8.67 -6.81 -16.90
CA ASN A 132 -8.60 -8.27 -16.79
C ASN A 132 -9.46 -8.81 -15.65
#